data_AF-A0A7Y5KJM4-F1
#
_entry.id   AF-A0A7Y5KJM4-F1
#
_cell.length_a   1.000
_cell.length_b   1.000
_cell.length_c   1.000
_cell.angle_alpha   90.00
_cell.angle_beta   90.00
_cell.angle_gamma   90.00
#
_symmetry.space_group_name_H-M   'P 1'
#
loop_
_entity.id
_entity.type
_entity.pdbx_description
1 polymer ?
#
loop_
_entity_poly.entity_id
_entity_poly.type
_entity_poly.pdbx_seq_one_letter_code
_entity_poly.pdbx_strand_id
1 'polypeptide(L)'
;MLVYATATDLADWTGSAAPSNAVQLLRTASGLVADATVTAWYATDASGMPTTSYVVDAMRDATCAHAAAMAAAKVDPLAAGANTARTASRKKVGTAEVEYADAAQAAAARAALVDTLCPDAVRILRAAGLTSSVL
;
A
#
# COMPACT_ATOMS: atom_id res chain seq x y z
N MET A 1 -3.51 -13.01 -9.91
CA MET A 1 -3.22 -11.69 -9.31
C MET A 1 -1.77 -11.38 -9.58
N LEU A 2 -1.50 -10.25 -10.23
CA LEU A 2 -0.15 -9.82 -10.59
C LEU A 2 0.52 -9.15 -9.37
N VAL A 3 1.84 -9.36 -9.25
CA VAL A 3 2.65 -8.72 -8.22
C VAL A 3 3.75 -7.96 -8.94
N TYR A 4 3.80 -6.64 -8.77
CA TYR A 4 4.67 -5.77 -9.57
C TYR A 4 6.06 -5.54 -8.95
N ALA A 5 6.26 -5.94 -7.70
CA ALA A 5 7.53 -5.78 -7.00
C ALA A 5 7.84 -7.00 -6.11
N THR A 6 9.13 -7.28 -5.94
CA THR A 6 9.63 -8.38 -5.10
C THR A 6 10.07 -7.87 -3.73
N ALA A 7 10.34 -8.80 -2.80
CA ALA A 7 10.90 -8.44 -1.50
C ALA A 7 12.27 -7.77 -1.62
N THR A 8 13.05 -8.12 -2.65
CA THR A 8 14.33 -7.48 -2.96
C THR A 8 14.12 -6.04 -3.39
N ASP A 9 13.18 -5.78 -4.31
CA ASP A 9 12.86 -4.40 -4.74
C ASP A 9 12.42 -3.52 -3.55
N LEU A 10 11.67 -4.10 -2.61
CA LEU A 10 11.26 -3.39 -1.39
C LEU A 10 12.46 -3.11 -0.47
N ALA A 11 13.39 -4.06 -0.34
CA ALA A 11 14.60 -3.87 0.45
C ALA A 11 15.49 -2.78 -0.15
N ASP A 12 15.66 -2.79 -1.47
CA ASP A 12 16.42 -1.80 -2.22
C ASP A 12 15.78 -0.41 -2.12
N TRP A 13 14.44 -0.33 -2.24
CA TRP A 13 13.69 0.92 -2.10
C TRP A 13 13.80 1.54 -0.71
N THR A 14 13.73 0.71 0.34
CA THR A 14 13.77 1.17 1.73
C THR A 14 15.20 1.33 2.28
N GLY A 15 16.21 0.82 1.57
CA GLY A 15 17.58 0.72 2.05
C GLY A 15 17.74 -0.15 3.30
N SER A 16 16.77 -1.04 3.56
CA SER A 16 16.67 -1.85 4.78
C SER A 16 16.22 -3.27 4.46
N ALA A 17 16.48 -4.22 5.37
CA ALA A 17 16.01 -5.59 5.18
C ALA A 17 14.48 -5.65 5.02
N ALA A 18 14.00 -6.44 4.06
CA ALA A 18 12.57 -6.61 3.83
C ALA A 18 11.88 -7.17 5.09
N PRO A 19 10.70 -6.64 5.46
CA PRO A 19 9.95 -7.14 6.60
C PRO A 19 9.49 -8.59 6.38
N SER A 20 9.27 -9.34 7.47
CA SER A 20 8.88 -10.76 7.40
C SER A 20 7.54 -10.99 6.68
N ASN A 21 6.66 -9.98 6.67
CA ASN A 21 5.39 -9.98 5.96
C ASN A 21 5.43 -9.24 4.60
N ALA A 22 6.63 -9.04 4.02
CA ALA A 22 6.82 -8.33 2.75
C ALA A 22 5.96 -8.89 1.61
N VAL A 23 5.83 -10.21 1.51
CA VAL A 23 5.04 -10.86 0.45
C VAL A 23 3.57 -10.47 0.52
N GLN A 24 3.01 -10.37 1.73
CA GLN A 24 1.62 -9.98 1.96
C GLN A 24 1.42 -8.50 1.64
N LEU A 25 2.34 -7.65 2.10
CA LEU A 25 2.31 -6.20 1.83
C LEU A 25 2.38 -5.92 0.33
N LEU A 26 3.31 -6.56 -0.37
CA LEU A 26 3.49 -6.40 -1.82
C LEU A 26 2.27 -6.89 -2.60
N ARG A 27 1.63 -7.98 -2.14
CA ARG A 27 0.39 -8.50 -2.73
C ARG A 27 -0.75 -7.50 -2.63
N THR A 28 -1.00 -6.95 -1.44
CA THR A 28 -2.05 -5.94 -1.23
C THR A 28 -1.75 -4.67 -2.02
N ALA A 29 -0.51 -4.18 -1.96
CA ALA A 29 -0.07 -3.01 -2.73
C ALA A 29 -0.25 -3.20 -4.23
N SER A 30 0.10 -4.37 -4.77
CA SER A 30 -0.05 -4.65 -6.20
C SER A 30 -1.51 -4.66 -6.63
N GLY A 31 -2.42 -5.12 -5.77
CA GLY A 31 -3.86 -5.04 -6.04
C GLY A 31 -4.34 -3.60 -6.19
N LEU A 32 -4.00 -2.74 -5.23
CA LEU A 32 -4.37 -1.32 -5.28
C LEU A 32 -3.74 -0.58 -6.46
N VAL A 33 -2.51 -0.93 -6.84
CA VAL A 33 -1.85 -0.38 -8.03
C VAL A 33 -2.55 -0.85 -9.31
N ALA A 34 -2.95 -2.12 -9.41
CA ALA A 34 -3.71 -2.62 -10.54
C ALA A 34 -5.07 -1.91 -10.66
N ASP A 35 -5.79 -1.74 -9.55
CA ASP A 35 -7.08 -1.03 -9.52
C ASP A 35 -6.91 0.44 -9.91
N ALA A 36 -5.88 1.11 -9.41
CA ALA A 36 -5.60 2.51 -9.75
C ALA A 36 -5.25 2.72 -11.23
N THR A 37 -4.67 1.70 -11.88
CA THR A 37 -4.20 1.78 -13.27
C THR A 37 -5.15 1.11 -14.28
N VAL A 38 -6.34 0.69 -13.84
CA VAL A 38 -7.34 0.02 -14.69
C VAL A 38 -7.79 0.88 -15.89
N THR A 39 -7.74 2.20 -15.76
CA THR A 39 -8.10 3.16 -16.83
C THR A 39 -6.90 3.63 -17.65
N ALA A 40 -5.68 3.20 -17.29
CA ALA A 40 -4.46 3.59 -17.97
C ALA A 40 -4.25 2.76 -19.24
N TRP A 41 -3.70 3.38 -20.28
CA TRP A 41 -3.36 2.67 -21.51
C TRP A 41 -1.85 2.39 -21.58
N TYR A 42 -1.47 1.12 -21.57
CA TYR A 42 -0.10 0.65 -21.70
C TYR A 42 -0.05 -0.74 -22.34
N ALA A 43 1.10 -1.11 -22.90
CA ALA A 43 1.29 -2.41 -23.54
C ALA A 43 1.53 -3.50 -22.50
N THR A 44 0.79 -4.61 -22.61
CA THR A 44 0.91 -5.78 -21.73
C THR A 44 1.29 -7.03 -22.50
N ASP A 45 1.90 -7.98 -21.81
CA ASP A 45 2.18 -9.32 -22.34
C ASP A 45 0.96 -10.25 -22.23
N ALA A 46 1.11 -11.51 -22.64
CA ALA A 46 0.05 -12.52 -22.55
C ALA A 46 -0.42 -12.83 -21.11
N SER A 47 0.38 -12.45 -20.11
CA SER A 47 0.08 -12.61 -18.68
C SER A 47 -0.59 -11.36 -18.09
N GLY A 48 -0.72 -10.27 -18.86
CA GLY A 48 -1.22 -8.98 -18.40
C GLY A 48 -0.17 -8.11 -17.69
N MET A 49 1.11 -8.49 -17.73
CA MET A 49 2.20 -7.68 -17.15
C MET A 49 2.58 -6.55 -18.10
N PRO A 50 2.89 -5.33 -17.58
CA PRO A 50 3.39 -4.24 -18.41
C PRO A 50 4.70 -4.65 -19.08
N THR A 51 4.86 -4.27 -20.36
CA THR A 51 6.05 -4.58 -21.16
C THR A 51 6.95 -3.38 -21.36
N THR A 52 6.40 -2.17 -21.29
CA THR A 52 7.16 -0.93 -21.42
C THR A 52 7.95 -0.66 -20.14
N SER A 53 9.27 -0.52 -20.25
CA SER A 53 10.18 -0.38 -19.09
C SER A 53 9.75 0.71 -18.11
N TYR A 54 9.40 1.91 -18.59
CA TYR A 54 8.99 3.00 -17.69
C TYR A 54 7.70 2.69 -16.92
N VAL A 55 6.79 1.88 -17.49
CA VAL A 55 5.54 1.46 -16.83
C VAL A 55 5.84 0.40 -15.78
N VAL A 56 6.71 -0.56 -16.11
CA VAL A 56 7.19 -1.59 -15.18
C VAL A 56 7.84 -0.92 -13.97
N ASP A 57 8.76 0.00 -14.20
CA ASP A 57 9.47 0.72 -13.14
C ASP A 57 8.50 1.54 -12.28
N ALA A 58 7.57 2.27 -12.90
CA ALA A 58 6.60 3.07 -12.18
C ALA A 58 5.65 2.22 -11.30
N MET A 59 5.16 1.10 -11.81
CA MET A 59 4.30 0.18 -11.06
C MET A 59 5.06 -0.51 -9.93
N ARG A 60 6.32 -0.89 -10.18
CA ARG A 60 7.21 -1.47 -9.16
C ARG A 60 7.46 -0.47 -8.03
N ASP A 61 7.88 0.75 -8.37
CA ASP A 61 8.23 1.79 -7.40
C ASP A 61 6.98 2.24 -6.62
N ALA A 62 5.82 2.35 -7.27
CA ALA A 62 4.55 2.63 -6.59
C ALA A 62 4.16 1.51 -5.61
N THR A 63 4.35 0.25 -6.00
CA THR A 63 4.11 -0.92 -5.14
C THR A 63 5.05 -0.91 -3.93
N CYS A 64 6.34 -0.64 -4.13
CA CYS A 64 7.32 -0.53 -3.05
C CYS A 64 7.02 0.64 -2.11
N ALA A 65 6.65 1.82 -2.63
CA ALA A 65 6.29 2.98 -1.83
C ALA A 65 5.07 2.70 -0.93
N HIS A 66 4.05 2.03 -1.47
CA HIS A 66 2.87 1.68 -0.68
C HIS A 66 3.14 0.57 0.34
N ALA A 67 3.90 -0.47 -0.03
CA ALA A 67 4.32 -1.51 0.90
C ALA A 67 5.21 -0.95 2.03
N ALA A 68 6.11 0.00 1.74
CA ALA A 68 6.91 0.70 2.73
C ALA A 68 6.04 1.53 3.69
N ALA A 69 5.03 2.23 3.18
CA ALA A 69 4.08 2.98 4.01
C ALA A 69 3.30 2.06 4.96
N MET A 70 2.80 0.93 4.46
CA MET A 70 2.14 -0.08 5.31
C MET A 70 3.09 -0.68 6.36
N ALA A 71 4.35 -0.96 5.99
CA ALA A 71 5.36 -1.47 6.91
C ALA A 71 5.68 -0.45 8.03
N ALA A 72 5.88 0.81 7.67
CA ALA A 72 6.12 1.90 8.61
C ALA A 72 4.94 2.11 9.57
N ALA A 73 3.72 1.98 9.05
CA ALA A 73 2.49 2.06 9.83
C ALA A 73 2.17 0.75 10.60
N LYS A 74 3.00 -0.29 10.50
CA LYS A 74 2.81 -1.61 11.10
C LYS A 74 1.43 -2.21 10.77
N VAL A 75 0.98 -2.03 9.53
CA VAL A 75 -0.24 -2.63 9.02
C VAL A 75 0.02 -4.10 8.70
N ASP A 76 -0.88 -4.97 9.15
CA ASP A 76 -0.93 -6.36 8.73
C ASP A 76 -2.15 -6.56 7.80
N PRO A 77 -1.93 -6.74 6.48
CA PRO A 77 -3.02 -6.92 5.53
C PRO A 77 -3.85 -8.19 5.76
N LEU A 78 -3.27 -9.24 6.35
CA LEU A 78 -4.00 -10.46 6.69
C LEU A 78 -4.89 -10.26 7.91
N ALA A 79 -4.44 -9.43 8.87
CA ALA A 79 -5.27 -9.05 10.01
C ALA A 79 -6.39 -8.08 9.59
N ALA A 80 -6.20 -7.29 8.53
CA ALA A 80 -7.18 -6.31 8.05
C ALA A 80 -8.50 -6.94 7.57
N GLY A 81 -8.45 -8.07 6.86
CA GLY A 81 -9.64 -8.86 6.50
C GLY A 81 -10.36 -9.51 7.70
N ALA A 82 -9.66 -9.63 8.83
CA ALA A 82 -10.23 -10.07 10.11
C ALA A 82 -10.56 -8.90 11.07
N ASN A 83 -10.19 -7.67 10.73
CA ASN A 83 -10.30 -6.50 11.62
C ASN A 83 -11.64 -5.77 11.53
N THR A 84 -12.53 -6.19 10.63
CA THR A 84 -13.97 -5.87 10.76
C THR A 84 -14.59 -6.50 12.03
N ALA A 85 -13.86 -7.35 12.76
CA ALA A 85 -14.37 -8.07 13.94
C ALA A 85 -13.61 -7.84 15.26
N ARG A 86 -12.68 -6.87 15.37
CA ARG A 86 -12.03 -6.59 16.68
C ARG A 86 -11.81 -5.10 16.94
N THR A 87 -12.91 -4.38 17.10
CA THR A 87 -13.00 -3.34 18.13
C THR A 87 -12.65 -3.99 19.47
N ALA A 88 -11.38 -3.99 19.84
CA ALA A 88 -10.94 -4.41 21.16
C ALA A 88 -11.54 -3.42 22.17
N SER A 89 -12.63 -3.82 22.80
CA SER A 89 -13.26 -3.16 23.94
C SER A 89 -12.19 -2.83 24.98
N ARG A 90 -11.72 -1.58 25.02
CA ARG A 90 -10.98 -1.05 26.15
C ARG A 90 -11.97 -0.44 27.14
N LYS A 91 -12.02 -1.02 28.33
CA LYS A 91 -12.79 -0.50 29.47
C LYS A 91 -12.20 0.86 29.89
N LYS A 92 -13.09 1.81 30.22
CA LYS A 92 -12.76 3.18 30.62
C LYS A 92 -11.88 3.22 31.88
N VAL A 93 -10.86 4.08 31.91
CA VAL A 93 -10.38 4.79 33.11
C VAL A 93 -9.77 6.13 32.70
N GLY A 94 -10.39 7.23 33.17
CA GLY A 94 -9.76 8.50 33.57
C GLY A 94 -8.82 9.26 32.61
N THR A 95 -9.25 10.47 32.22
CA THR A 95 -8.38 11.66 31.97
C THR A 95 -7.17 11.48 31.03
N ALA A 96 -7.42 11.45 29.73
CA ALA A 96 -6.42 11.73 28.69
C ALA A 96 -7.12 12.13 27.38
N GLU A 97 -7.65 13.34 27.32
CA GLU A 97 -8.48 13.80 26.19
C GLU A 97 -7.68 14.25 24.95
N VAL A 98 -6.34 14.21 25.01
CA VAL A 98 -5.47 14.64 23.90
C VAL A 98 -4.81 13.45 23.17
N GLU A 99 -4.56 12.33 23.85
CA GLU A 99 -3.88 11.16 23.25
C GLU A 99 -4.85 10.22 22.49
N TYR A 100 -6.15 10.28 22.80
CA TYR A 100 -7.17 9.44 22.18
C TYR A 100 -7.50 9.84 20.74
N ALA A 101 -7.43 11.14 20.42
CA ALA A 101 -7.61 11.62 19.05
C ALA A 101 -6.50 11.07 18.15
N ASP A 102 -5.24 11.23 18.58
CA ASP A 102 -4.07 10.77 17.83
C ASP A 102 -4.06 9.24 17.62
N ALA A 103 -4.47 8.47 18.62
CA ALA A 103 -4.57 7.01 18.50
C ALA A 103 -5.68 6.57 17.52
N ALA A 104 -6.85 7.22 17.58
CA ALA A 104 -7.95 6.95 16.65
C ALA A 104 -7.61 7.37 15.22
N GLN A 105 -6.94 8.52 15.04
CA GLN A 105 -6.47 9.02 13.75
C GLN A 105 -5.38 8.13 13.17
N ALA A 106 -4.44 7.63 13.98
CA ALA A 106 -3.43 6.67 13.55
C ALA A 106 -4.04 5.31 13.14
N ALA A 107 -5.08 4.84 13.83
CA ALA A 107 -5.82 3.63 13.46
C ALA A 107 -6.60 3.81 12.15
N ALA A 108 -7.26 4.96 11.97
CA ALA A 108 -7.96 5.30 10.74
C ALA A 108 -6.99 5.41 9.54
N ALA A 109 -5.82 6.02 9.72
CA ALA A 109 -4.78 6.10 8.69
C ALA A 109 -4.26 4.72 8.29
N ARG A 110 -4.09 3.79 9.24
CA ARG A 110 -3.71 2.40 8.97
C ARG A 110 -4.79 1.64 8.21
N ALA A 111 -6.06 1.84 8.56
CA ALA A 111 -7.18 1.25 7.84
C ALA A 111 -7.25 1.77 6.39
N ALA A 112 -7.07 3.08 6.20
CA ALA A 112 -7.04 3.70 4.89
C ALA A 112 -5.93 3.14 3.99
N LEU A 113 -4.78 2.74 4.53
CA LEU A 113 -3.70 2.12 3.76
C LEU A 113 -4.03 0.70 3.24
N VAL A 114 -5.09 0.06 3.71
CA VAL A 114 -5.52 -1.24 3.19
C VAL A 114 -6.45 -1.09 1.99
N ASP A 115 -7.29 -0.04 1.99
CA ASP A 115 -8.30 0.21 0.98
C ASP A 115 -7.88 1.26 -0.07
N THR A 116 -6.95 2.15 0.28
CA THR A 116 -6.56 3.29 -0.55
C THR A 116 -5.04 3.38 -0.70
N LEU A 117 -4.60 3.66 -1.92
CA LEU A 117 -3.19 3.84 -2.26
C LEU A 117 -2.58 5.04 -1.52
N CYS A 118 -1.32 4.93 -1.10
CA CYS A 118 -0.67 6.02 -0.38
C CYS A 118 -0.35 7.20 -1.32
N PRO A 119 -0.26 8.44 -0.79
CA PRO A 119 -0.02 9.62 -1.63
C PRO A 119 1.24 9.55 -2.49
N ASP A 120 2.31 8.94 -1.98
CA ASP A 120 3.57 8.78 -2.73
C ASP A 120 3.43 7.83 -3.91
N ALA A 121 2.74 6.70 -3.73
CA ALA A 121 2.47 5.77 -4.81
C ALA A 121 1.57 6.39 -5.89
N VAL A 122 0.56 7.17 -5.49
CA VAL A 122 -0.26 7.96 -6.44
C VAL A 122 0.59 8.95 -7.23
N ARG A 123 1.52 9.65 -6.57
CA ARG A 123 2.42 10.61 -7.22
C ARG A 123 3.34 9.93 -8.24
N ILE A 124 3.88 8.76 -7.93
CA ILE A 124 4.72 7.96 -8.85
C ILE A 124 3.91 7.57 -10.09
N LEU A 125 2.72 7.00 -9.92
CA LEU A 125 1.87 6.59 -11.04
C LEU A 125 1.42 7.78 -11.90
N ARG A 126 1.12 8.92 -11.27
CA ARG A 126 0.77 10.15 -12.00
C ARG A 126 1.94 10.69 -12.81
N ALA A 127 3.15 10.69 -12.25
CA ALA A 127 4.36 11.10 -12.97
C ALA A 127 4.61 10.23 -14.21
N ALA A 128 4.21 8.96 -14.17
CA ALA A 128 4.26 8.04 -15.30
C ALA A 128 3.06 8.13 -16.26
N GLY A 129 2.10 9.04 -16.00
CA GLY A 129 0.88 9.18 -16.81
C GLY A 129 -0.11 8.02 -16.66
N LEU A 130 0.06 7.18 -15.63
CA LEU A 130 -0.75 5.98 -15.40
C LEU A 130 -2.01 6.25 -14.57
N THR A 131 -2.11 7.42 -13.93
CA THR A 131 -3.34 7.82 -13.22
C THR A 131 -3.59 9.32 -13.42
N SER A 132 -4.86 9.67 -13.64
CA SER A 132 -5.31 11.06 -13.69
C SER A 132 -5.89 11.55 -12.36
N SER A 133 -6.24 10.64 -11.45
CA SER A 133 -7.00 10.97 -10.25
C SER A 133 -6.13 11.48 -9.10
N VAL A 134 -6.60 12.54 -8.45
CA VAL A 134 -6.30 12.87 -7.05
C VAL A 134 -7.31 12.05 -6.24
N LEU A 135 -6.86 10.93 -5.66
CA LEU A 135 -7.63 10.16 -4.67
C LEU A 135 -7.40 10.75 -3.28
#